data_AF-A0A9N8ECI1-F1
#
_entry.id   AF-A0A9N8ECI1-F1
#
_cell.length_a   1.000
_cell.length_b   1.000
_cell.length_c   1.000
_cell.angle_alpha   90.00
_cell.angle_beta   90.00
_cell.angle_gamma   90.00
#
_symmetry.space_group_name_H-M   'P 1'
#
loop_
_entity.id
_entity.type
_entity.pdbx_description
1 polymer ?
#
loop_
_entity_poly.entity_id
_entity_poly.type
_entity_poly.pdbx_seq_one_letter_code
_entity_poly.pdbx_strand_id
1 'polypeptide(L)'
;MIRARQWVATATSGDMDSAAAVCSPTACPSNSVTNRLSAAASSSPAKLLRMFMVAFAIGMTLGSYSHLDLSRYLYGTNDSATNNSTATAALEMSVEPPVIEETTTLPDGVGMGACLLIKDDNHWVIEWLAYHWYVAPLRHLIVVIDPSSQTSPLEILDRWKDLMEIIIWEDKNFIKPIPKKTRDIYQNNTQLMMHRHRQASFINTCMRHFKRTKRIPWVFLTDTDEFLSLNYQHLLTNAASPRHRRMARFFTMDQPGSVLRFLTHDQKVSKRPKKCLYVKRYMVGSWESSHELVERYLPHGNSSNNFTLSKSDLNPYKFLTQRFLLQDTEKMTLGKNVVHLTAIRKQFVNELSDVHRVSREHCPLLSKGHATPESQFLKINHYLGTQEQWLFRQDPRASVNLHTGQVHNPGASKVLAANDLKRNLDMYQNLNKAATQFVYQADTQPWIAGFIERVGLEKAKELLAGVGELKSSTGTTTNSSTGTNSSSE
;
A
#
# COMPACT_ATOMS: atom_id res chain seq x y z
N MET A 1 -9.24 53.90 30.92
CA MET A 1 -7.85 53.40 31.01
C MET A 1 -7.45 52.88 29.65
N ILE A 2 -6.60 53.65 28.98
CA ILE A 2 -6.21 53.50 27.58
C ILE A 2 -4.80 52.89 27.56
N ARG A 3 -4.57 51.90 26.70
CA ARG A 3 -3.27 51.73 26.02
C ARG A 3 -3.43 50.85 24.78
N ALA A 4 -3.61 51.53 23.66
CA ALA A 4 -3.31 51.02 22.33
C ALA A 4 -1.78 50.93 22.17
N ARG A 5 -1.30 49.93 21.43
CA ARG A 5 0.03 49.94 20.83
C ARG A 5 -0.10 49.71 19.33
N GLN A 6 0.19 50.78 18.59
CA GLN A 6 0.47 50.79 17.16
C GLN A 6 1.70 49.93 16.86
N TRP A 7 1.68 49.22 15.74
CA TRP A 7 2.90 48.82 15.03
C TRP A 7 2.91 49.53 13.69
N VAL A 8 4.01 50.25 13.46
CA VAL A 8 4.31 51.03 12.26
C VAL A 8 4.98 50.11 11.25
N ALA A 9 4.51 50.19 10.00
CA ALA A 9 5.16 49.61 8.84
C ALA A 9 6.33 50.50 8.39
N THR A 10 7.46 49.88 8.09
CA THR A 10 8.51 50.48 7.26
C THR A 10 8.89 49.49 6.17
N ALA A 11 8.49 49.84 4.95
CA ALA A 11 8.99 49.27 3.72
C ALA A 11 10.34 49.93 3.38
N THR A 12 11.31 49.13 2.95
CA THR A 12 12.46 49.63 2.19
C THR A 12 12.73 48.67 1.04
N SER A 13 12.52 49.21 -0.15
CA SER A 13 13.04 48.78 -1.45
C SER A 13 14.56 48.72 -1.44
N GLY A 14 15.15 47.76 -2.17
CA GLY A 14 16.58 47.69 -2.40
C GLY A 14 16.90 46.78 -3.56
N ASP A 15 17.47 47.37 -4.60
CA ASP A 15 17.71 46.88 -5.95
C ASP A 15 18.47 45.55 -6.09
N MET A 16 18.13 44.83 -7.17
CA MET A 16 18.96 43.79 -7.76
C MET A 16 20.01 44.46 -8.63
N ASP A 17 21.28 44.21 -8.34
CA ASP A 17 22.32 44.40 -9.35
C ASP A 17 23.37 43.31 -9.33
N SER A 18 23.87 43.10 -10.54
CA SER A 18 24.64 41.97 -11.02
C SER A 18 26.11 42.10 -10.64
N ALA A 19 26.79 41.00 -10.27
CA ALA A 19 28.24 40.91 -10.46
C ALA A 19 28.72 39.45 -10.51
N ALA A 20 29.19 39.06 -11.70
CA ALA A 20 30.07 37.92 -11.89
C ALA A 20 31.43 38.21 -11.24
N ALA A 21 32.00 37.23 -10.54
CA ALA A 21 33.38 37.29 -10.09
C ALA A 21 34.09 35.97 -10.39
N VAL A 22 35.05 36.11 -11.30
CA VAL A 22 36.12 35.19 -11.67
C VAL A 22 37.00 34.91 -10.44
N CYS A 23 37.31 33.64 -10.17
CA CYS A 23 38.37 33.26 -9.23
C CYS A 23 39.38 32.36 -9.93
N SER A 24 40.64 32.80 -9.92
CA SER A 24 41.84 32.01 -10.18
C SER A 24 42.76 32.08 -8.93
N PRO A 25 43.73 31.17 -8.80
CA PRO A 25 44.06 30.54 -7.52
C PRO A 25 45.31 31.13 -6.86
N THR A 26 45.41 31.03 -5.54
CA THR A 26 46.71 30.79 -4.87
C THR A 26 46.55 30.50 -3.36
N ALA A 27 47.40 29.57 -2.92
CA ALA A 27 47.98 29.41 -1.59
C ALA A 27 47.08 28.96 -0.41
N CYS A 28 47.26 27.70 0.00
CA CYS A 28 47.28 27.31 1.41
C CYS A 28 48.23 26.12 1.65
N PRO A 29 48.75 25.98 2.88
CA PRO A 29 50.07 25.44 3.13
C PRO A 29 50.11 23.94 3.45
N SER A 30 51.30 23.39 3.25
CA SER A 30 51.73 22.04 3.62
C SER A 30 51.64 21.79 5.13
N ASN A 31 50.98 20.70 5.51
CA ASN A 31 51.24 20.02 6.77
C ASN A 31 51.40 18.51 6.55
N SER A 32 52.51 18.02 7.09
CA SER A 32 53.02 16.66 7.10
C SER A 32 52.17 15.72 7.95
N VAL A 33 51.88 14.52 7.41
CA VAL A 33 51.73 13.29 8.21
C VAL A 33 52.38 12.15 7.43
N THR A 34 53.45 11.63 8.00
CA THR A 34 54.14 10.39 7.60
C THR A 34 53.46 9.17 8.22
N ASN A 35 53.66 8.03 7.56
CA ASN A 35 53.51 6.64 8.03
C ASN A 35 52.11 6.04 8.12
N ARG A 36 51.77 5.23 7.11
CA ARG A 36 51.57 3.76 7.18
C ARG A 36 50.84 3.32 5.91
N LEU A 37 51.45 2.45 5.10
CA LEU A 37 50.81 1.40 4.30
C LEU A 37 51.86 0.78 3.36
N SER A 38 52.45 -0.34 3.79
CA SER A 38 53.19 -1.25 2.92
C SER A 38 52.90 -2.69 3.35
N ALA A 39 51.76 -3.22 2.90
CA ALA A 39 51.49 -4.66 2.80
C ALA A 39 50.18 -4.90 2.03
N ALA A 40 50.29 -5.25 0.74
CA ALA A 40 49.37 -6.11 -0.04
C ALA A 40 49.78 -5.98 -1.51
N ALA A 41 50.55 -6.92 -2.07
CA ALA A 41 50.11 -8.20 -2.62
C ALA A 41 50.28 -8.17 -4.14
N SER A 42 51.43 -8.66 -4.61
CA SER A 42 51.69 -8.99 -6.00
C SER A 42 50.84 -10.21 -6.38
N SER A 43 49.66 -9.98 -6.95
CA SER A 43 48.93 -11.05 -7.63
C SER A 43 49.57 -11.30 -8.99
N SER A 44 50.04 -12.53 -9.23
CA SER A 44 50.61 -12.89 -10.53
C SER A 44 49.57 -12.75 -11.66
N PRO A 45 49.99 -12.43 -12.89
CA PRO A 45 49.09 -12.25 -14.04
C PRO A 45 48.14 -13.44 -14.28
N ALA A 46 48.56 -14.64 -13.90
CA ALA A 46 47.75 -15.86 -14.01
C ALA A 46 46.51 -15.87 -13.10
N LYS A 47 46.55 -15.20 -11.93
CA LYS A 47 45.37 -15.07 -11.05
C LYS A 47 44.35 -14.09 -11.62
N LEU A 48 44.82 -12.99 -12.24
CA LEU A 48 43.93 -12.02 -12.88
C LEU A 48 43.20 -12.64 -14.09
N LEU A 49 43.93 -13.42 -14.91
CA LEU A 49 43.36 -14.11 -16.06
C LEU A 49 42.33 -15.18 -15.65
N ARG A 50 42.58 -15.93 -14.57
CA ARG A 50 41.60 -16.89 -14.03
C ARG A 50 40.34 -16.20 -13.50
N MET A 51 40.47 -15.04 -12.84
CA MET A 51 39.29 -14.27 -12.40
C MET A 51 38.48 -13.74 -13.59
N PHE A 52 39.14 -13.26 -14.65
CA PHE A 52 38.46 -12.82 -15.87
C PHE A 52 37.73 -13.96 -16.58
N MET A 53 38.35 -15.14 -16.68
CA MET A 53 37.72 -16.31 -17.31
C MET A 53 36.51 -16.81 -16.51
N VAL A 54 36.56 -16.77 -15.18
CA VAL A 54 35.42 -17.14 -14.32
C VAL A 54 34.29 -16.10 -14.44
N ALA A 55 34.61 -14.81 -14.43
CA ALA A 55 33.62 -13.75 -14.63
C ALA A 55 32.96 -13.82 -16.03
N PHE A 56 33.73 -14.15 -17.07
CA PHE A 56 33.24 -14.31 -18.43
C PHE A 56 32.35 -15.56 -18.59
N ALA A 57 32.72 -16.68 -17.97
CA ALA A 57 31.89 -17.89 -17.96
C ALA A 57 30.57 -17.69 -17.18
N ILE A 58 30.60 -16.92 -16.09
CA ILE A 58 29.39 -16.52 -15.34
C ILE A 58 28.53 -15.56 -16.19
N GLY A 59 29.13 -14.62 -16.91
CA GLY A 59 28.43 -13.73 -17.83
C GLY A 59 27.75 -14.46 -18.99
N MET A 60 28.42 -15.45 -19.58
CA MET A 60 27.89 -16.28 -20.67
C MET A 60 26.73 -17.19 -20.20
N THR A 61 26.84 -17.74 -18.99
CA THR A 61 25.76 -18.56 -18.41
C THR A 61 24.56 -17.70 -18.01
N LEU A 62 24.75 -16.53 -17.42
CA LEU A 62 23.64 -15.64 -17.05
C LEU A 62 23.00 -14.94 -18.27
N GLY A 63 23.78 -14.63 -19.33
CA GLY A 63 23.25 -14.06 -20.58
C GLY A 63 22.31 -15.01 -21.34
N SER A 64 22.47 -16.33 -21.15
CA SER A 64 21.66 -17.35 -21.83
C SER A 64 20.33 -17.65 -21.12
N TYR A 65 20.18 -17.28 -19.84
CA TYR A 65 18.95 -17.50 -19.06
C TYR A 65 18.04 -16.26 -18.96
N SER A 66 18.49 -15.09 -19.43
CA SER A 66 17.81 -13.82 -19.16
C SER A 66 16.80 -13.37 -20.24
N HIS A 67 16.65 -14.10 -21.35
CA HIS A 67 15.84 -13.61 -22.49
C HIS A 67 14.77 -14.57 -23.04
N LEU A 68 14.60 -15.77 -22.48
CA LEU A 68 13.61 -16.74 -22.93
C LEU A 68 12.84 -17.29 -21.74
N ASP A 69 11.71 -16.67 -21.37
CA ASP A 69 10.41 -17.37 -21.16
C ASP A 69 9.29 -16.50 -20.54
N LEU A 70 9.58 -15.29 -20.01
CA LEU A 70 8.54 -14.52 -19.30
C LEU A 70 7.72 -13.58 -20.21
N SER A 71 8.25 -13.16 -21.35
CA SER A 71 7.52 -12.27 -22.27
C SER A 71 6.38 -12.99 -23.00
N ARG A 72 6.56 -14.26 -23.41
CA ARG A 72 5.50 -15.01 -24.11
C ARG A 72 4.26 -15.32 -23.26
N TYR A 73 4.39 -15.36 -21.93
CA TYR A 73 3.26 -15.69 -21.07
C TYR A 73 2.45 -14.47 -20.61
N LEU A 74 3.07 -13.28 -20.58
CA LEU A 74 2.41 -12.03 -20.16
C LEU A 74 1.95 -11.16 -21.34
N TYR A 75 2.55 -11.32 -22.52
CA TYR A 75 2.11 -10.65 -23.74
C TYR A 75 1.36 -11.66 -24.60
N GLY A 76 0.03 -11.73 -24.43
CA GLY A 76 -0.82 -12.43 -25.37
C GLY A 76 -0.73 -11.76 -26.74
N THR A 77 0.06 -12.31 -27.65
CA THR A 77 0.00 -11.91 -29.05
C THR A 77 -1.26 -12.51 -29.65
N ASN A 78 -2.16 -11.65 -30.12
CA ASN A 78 -3.22 -12.03 -31.05
C ASN A 78 -2.57 -12.33 -32.41
N ASP A 79 -1.88 -13.47 -32.54
CA ASP A 79 -1.40 -13.93 -33.83
C ASP A 79 -2.48 -14.81 -34.47
N SER A 80 -3.18 -14.18 -35.41
CA SER A 80 -3.99 -14.84 -36.41
C SER A 80 -3.12 -15.76 -37.28
N ALA A 81 -3.57 -17.01 -37.41
CA ALA A 81 -3.31 -17.92 -38.53
C ALA A 81 -1.84 -18.23 -38.91
N THR A 82 -1.43 -19.48 -38.68
CA THR A 82 -0.82 -20.32 -39.73
C THR A 82 -0.89 -21.79 -39.35
N ASN A 83 -1.41 -22.59 -40.28
CA ASN A 83 -1.63 -24.03 -40.18
C ASN A 83 -0.36 -24.86 -40.45
N ASN A 84 -0.44 -26.12 -40.01
CA ASN A 84 0.35 -27.32 -40.37
C ASN A 84 1.66 -27.59 -39.59
N SER A 85 1.64 -28.61 -38.70
CA SER A 85 2.08 -29.98 -39.05
C SER A 85 2.21 -30.91 -37.82
N THR A 86 1.49 -32.03 -37.87
CA THR A 86 1.83 -33.41 -37.43
C THR A 86 2.64 -33.71 -36.15
N ALA A 87 1.91 -34.34 -35.22
CA ALA A 87 2.17 -35.64 -34.57
C ALA A 87 3.31 -35.82 -33.54
N THR A 88 2.90 -35.97 -32.28
CA THR A 88 3.22 -37.17 -31.47
C THR A 88 2.17 -37.33 -30.37
N ALA A 89 1.34 -38.36 -30.53
CA ALA A 89 0.30 -38.73 -29.59
C ALA A 89 0.92 -39.40 -28.37
N ALA A 90 1.13 -38.64 -27.30
CA ALA A 90 1.16 -39.19 -25.95
C ALA A 90 -0.29 -39.29 -25.48
N LEU A 91 -0.69 -40.50 -25.11
CA LEU A 91 -1.99 -40.83 -24.54
C LEU A 91 -2.10 -40.20 -23.13
N GLU A 92 -2.20 -38.87 -23.05
CA GLU A 92 -2.69 -38.21 -21.84
C GLU A 92 -4.16 -38.57 -21.71
N MET A 93 -4.50 -39.35 -20.68
CA MET A 93 -5.87 -39.57 -20.27
C MET A 93 -6.50 -38.19 -20.04
N SER A 94 -7.30 -37.77 -21.02
CA SER A 94 -8.22 -36.64 -20.97
C SER A 94 -9.29 -36.94 -19.92
N VAL A 95 -8.91 -36.84 -18.66
CA VAL A 95 -9.88 -36.57 -17.60
C VAL A 95 -10.19 -35.10 -17.79
N GLU A 96 -11.28 -34.81 -18.51
CA GLU A 96 -11.84 -33.47 -18.55
C GLU A 96 -11.86 -32.96 -17.10
N PRO A 97 -11.10 -31.89 -16.81
CA PRO A 97 -11.03 -31.39 -15.44
C PRO A 97 -12.46 -31.07 -15.03
N PRO A 98 -12.89 -31.46 -13.82
CA PRO A 98 -14.24 -31.22 -13.36
C PRO A 98 -14.59 -29.76 -13.62
N VAL A 99 -15.64 -29.55 -14.43
CA VAL A 99 -16.19 -28.24 -14.74
C VAL A 99 -16.30 -27.52 -13.39
N ILE A 100 -15.53 -26.44 -13.23
CA ILE A 100 -15.66 -25.60 -12.04
C ILE A 100 -17.03 -24.95 -12.20
N GLU A 101 -18.06 -25.61 -11.66
CA GLU A 101 -19.44 -25.15 -11.76
C GLU A 101 -19.49 -23.68 -11.33
N GLU A 102 -20.13 -22.90 -12.19
CA GLU A 102 -20.36 -21.45 -12.22
C GLU A 102 -21.07 -20.87 -10.98
N THR A 103 -20.95 -21.49 -9.81
CA THR A 103 -21.30 -20.86 -8.53
C THR A 103 -20.25 -19.83 -8.11
N THR A 104 -19.90 -18.96 -9.05
CA THR A 104 -18.94 -17.86 -8.94
C THR A 104 -19.59 -16.55 -8.51
N THR A 105 -20.92 -16.46 -8.54
CA THR A 105 -21.66 -15.32 -8.00
C THR A 105 -21.66 -15.38 -6.48
N LEU A 106 -21.18 -14.30 -5.85
CA LEU A 106 -21.28 -14.15 -4.40
C LEU A 106 -22.76 -13.98 -4.06
N PRO A 107 -23.29 -14.63 -3.00
CA PRO A 107 -24.66 -14.40 -2.58
C PRO A 107 -24.87 -12.92 -2.26
N ASP A 108 -26.06 -12.41 -2.58
CA ASP A 108 -26.40 -11.01 -2.32
C ASP A 108 -26.19 -10.67 -0.84
N GLY A 109 -25.54 -9.53 -0.60
CA GLY A 109 -25.22 -9.05 0.75
C GLY A 109 -24.00 -9.72 1.41
N VAL A 110 -23.35 -10.70 0.77
CA VAL A 110 -22.09 -11.27 1.30
C VAL A 110 -20.91 -10.38 0.89
N GLY A 111 -20.23 -9.80 1.88
CA GLY A 111 -19.07 -8.93 1.67
C GLY A 111 -17.99 -9.11 2.74
N MET A 112 -16.87 -8.44 2.53
CA MET A 112 -15.79 -8.32 3.52
C MET A 112 -15.97 -7.06 4.37
N GLY A 113 -15.39 -7.10 5.56
CA GLY A 113 -15.23 -5.95 6.44
C GLY A 113 -13.80 -5.42 6.44
N ALA A 114 -13.63 -4.14 6.80
CA ALA A 114 -12.33 -3.55 7.05
C ALA A 114 -12.32 -2.65 8.28
N CYS A 115 -11.16 -2.57 8.94
CA CYS A 115 -10.89 -1.66 10.04
C CYS A 115 -9.83 -0.64 9.57
N LEU A 116 -10.23 0.62 9.36
CA LEU A 116 -9.35 1.64 8.78
C LEU A 116 -9.09 2.79 9.76
N LEU A 117 -7.83 3.10 10.02
CA LEU A 117 -7.42 4.28 10.77
C LEU A 117 -6.78 5.28 9.79
N ILE A 118 -7.38 6.46 9.63
CA ILE A 118 -6.95 7.46 8.64
C ILE A 118 -6.31 8.64 9.35
N LYS A 119 -5.20 9.14 8.80
CA LYS A 119 -4.61 10.43 9.17
C LYS A 119 -4.13 11.18 7.93
N ASP A 120 -4.87 12.19 7.50
CA ASP A 120 -4.51 13.08 6.38
C ASP A 120 -4.28 12.39 5.01
N ASP A 121 -4.76 11.17 4.84
CA ASP A 121 -4.59 10.39 3.61
C ASP A 121 -5.84 10.48 2.69
N ASN A 122 -6.51 11.64 2.69
CA ASN A 122 -7.73 11.89 1.90
C ASN A 122 -7.53 11.64 0.39
N HIS A 123 -6.32 11.90 -0.11
CA HIS A 123 -5.97 11.74 -1.52
C HIS A 123 -5.82 10.25 -1.92
N TRP A 124 -5.56 9.36 -0.96
CA TRP A 124 -5.46 7.91 -1.18
C TRP A 124 -6.76 7.17 -0.85
N VAL A 125 -7.53 7.63 0.14
CA VAL A 125 -8.75 6.93 0.58
C VAL A 125 -9.79 6.79 -0.53
N ILE A 126 -9.82 7.71 -1.50
CA ILE A 126 -10.75 7.67 -2.64
C ILE A 126 -10.54 6.41 -3.48
N GLU A 127 -9.29 6.19 -3.92
CA GLU A 127 -8.93 4.99 -4.69
C GLU A 127 -9.04 3.74 -3.83
N TRP A 128 -8.58 3.80 -2.57
CA TRP A 128 -8.63 2.67 -1.66
C TRP A 128 -10.07 2.13 -1.48
N LEU A 129 -11.06 3.02 -1.32
CA LEU A 129 -12.46 2.64 -1.18
C LEU A 129 -12.98 1.99 -2.46
N ALA A 130 -12.75 2.61 -3.62
CA ALA A 130 -13.22 2.08 -4.90
C ALA A 130 -12.62 0.73 -5.25
N TYR A 131 -11.30 0.62 -5.11
CA TYR A 131 -10.57 -0.61 -5.36
C TYR A 131 -11.08 -1.75 -4.45
N HIS A 132 -11.15 -1.55 -3.13
CA HIS A 132 -11.55 -2.62 -2.22
C HIS A 132 -13.06 -2.91 -2.23
N TRP A 133 -13.90 -1.92 -2.55
CA TRP A 133 -15.33 -2.16 -2.80
C TRP A 133 -15.54 -3.09 -3.99
N TYR A 134 -14.69 -2.97 -5.01
CA TYR A 134 -14.73 -3.79 -6.21
C TYR A 134 -14.07 -5.17 -6.03
N VAL A 135 -12.78 -5.17 -5.71
CA VAL A 135 -11.91 -6.36 -5.67
C VAL A 135 -12.18 -7.27 -4.46
N ALA A 136 -12.48 -6.67 -3.30
CA ALA A 136 -12.61 -7.35 -2.01
C ALA A 136 -14.04 -7.35 -1.44
N PRO A 137 -15.06 -7.16 -2.28
CA PRO A 137 -16.40 -6.67 -1.93
C PRO A 137 -16.51 -6.06 -0.53
N LEU A 138 -15.83 -4.93 -0.32
CA LEU A 138 -15.96 -4.18 0.91
C LEU A 138 -17.41 -3.69 1.05
N ARG A 139 -18.14 -4.22 2.04
CA ARG A 139 -19.54 -3.85 2.34
C ARG A 139 -19.73 -3.30 3.75
N HIS A 140 -18.71 -3.44 4.60
CA HIS A 140 -18.73 -2.95 5.97
C HIS A 140 -17.39 -2.32 6.33
N LEU A 141 -17.39 -1.03 6.65
CA LEU A 141 -16.19 -0.29 7.00
C LEU A 141 -16.39 0.35 8.37
N ILE A 142 -15.48 0.03 9.30
CA ILE A 142 -15.34 0.83 10.51
C ILE A 142 -14.12 1.70 10.31
N VAL A 143 -14.31 3.01 10.38
CA VAL A 143 -13.26 4.00 10.15
C VAL A 143 -13.05 4.85 11.40
N VAL A 144 -11.80 5.11 11.73
CA VAL A 144 -11.41 6.06 12.75
C VAL A 144 -10.59 7.16 12.10
N ILE A 145 -10.95 8.41 12.37
CA ILE A 145 -10.18 9.58 11.95
C ILE A 145 -9.22 9.92 13.09
N ASP A 146 -7.94 10.14 12.80
CA ASP A 146 -6.98 10.56 13.81
C ASP A 146 -7.31 11.97 14.32
N PRO A 147 -7.39 12.22 15.65
CA PRO A 147 -7.65 13.55 16.21
C PRO A 147 -6.63 14.61 15.79
N SER A 148 -5.43 14.18 15.39
CA SER A 148 -4.38 15.05 14.86
C SER A 148 -4.44 15.22 13.33
N SER A 149 -5.49 14.72 12.66
CA SER A 149 -5.71 14.98 11.24
C SER A 149 -6.06 16.44 11.02
N GLN A 150 -5.43 17.06 10.03
CA GLN A 150 -5.70 18.42 9.56
C GLN A 150 -6.80 18.45 8.50
N THR A 151 -7.07 17.31 7.86
CA THR A 151 -8.09 17.16 6.83
C THR A 151 -9.13 16.12 7.23
N SER A 152 -10.35 16.28 6.72
CA SER A 152 -11.49 15.39 7.02
C SER A 152 -11.84 14.53 5.81
N PRO A 153 -11.98 13.20 5.95
CA PRO A 153 -12.44 12.32 4.87
C PRO A 153 -13.96 12.23 4.78
N LEU A 154 -14.73 12.98 5.59
CA LEU A 154 -16.18 12.78 5.74
C LEU A 154 -16.95 12.93 4.42
N GLU A 155 -16.65 13.96 3.63
CA GLU A 155 -17.24 14.15 2.28
C GLU A 155 -16.95 12.95 1.37
N ILE A 156 -15.74 12.38 1.48
CA ILE A 156 -15.37 11.22 0.69
C ILE A 156 -16.20 10.01 1.11
N LEU A 157 -16.31 9.76 2.42
CA LEU A 157 -17.06 8.63 2.99
C LEU A 157 -18.58 8.74 2.71
N ASP A 158 -19.13 9.94 2.68
CA ASP A 158 -20.56 10.17 2.45
C ASP A 158 -21.03 9.64 1.09
N ARG A 159 -20.22 9.82 0.04
CA ARG A 159 -20.46 9.31 -1.32
C ARG A 159 -20.68 7.79 -1.39
N TRP A 160 -20.23 7.05 -0.39
CA TRP A 160 -20.26 5.58 -0.36
C TRP A 160 -21.34 4.99 0.54
N LYS A 161 -22.09 5.80 1.31
CA LYS A 161 -23.05 5.29 2.31
C LYS A 161 -24.19 4.47 1.70
N ASP A 162 -24.57 4.76 0.46
CA ASP A 162 -25.62 4.00 -0.25
C ASP A 162 -25.10 2.65 -0.80
N LEU A 163 -23.78 2.46 -0.84
CA LEU A 163 -23.13 1.29 -1.43
C LEU A 163 -22.53 0.33 -0.39
N MET A 164 -22.30 0.80 0.83
CA MET A 164 -21.77 0.00 1.95
C MET A 164 -22.08 0.63 3.31
N GLU A 165 -22.08 -0.20 4.35
CA GLU A 165 -22.22 0.26 5.74
C GLU A 165 -20.91 0.89 6.22
N ILE A 166 -20.94 2.17 6.60
CA ILE A 166 -19.79 2.88 7.14
C ILE A 166 -20.09 3.36 8.55
N ILE A 167 -19.30 2.91 9.51
CA ILE A 167 -19.38 3.34 10.91
C ILE A 167 -18.13 4.16 11.24
N ILE A 168 -18.34 5.43 11.59
CA ILE A 168 -17.26 6.30 12.04
C ILE A 168 -17.14 6.18 13.55
N TRP A 169 -15.94 5.88 14.03
CA TRP A 169 -15.60 5.80 15.45
C TRP A 169 -14.66 6.93 15.87
N GLU A 170 -14.84 7.36 17.10
CA GLU A 170 -13.93 8.21 17.86
C GLU A 170 -13.17 7.36 18.89
N ASP A 171 -12.15 7.94 19.52
CA ASP A 171 -11.33 7.29 20.54
C ASP A 171 -12.16 6.69 21.68
N LYS A 172 -13.23 7.36 22.10
CA LYS A 172 -14.13 6.88 23.15
C LYS A 172 -14.81 5.54 22.83
N ASN A 173 -14.90 5.17 21.55
CA ASN A 173 -15.53 3.93 21.12
C ASN A 173 -14.63 2.70 21.32
N PHE A 174 -13.30 2.87 21.39
CA PHE A 174 -12.37 1.74 21.39
C PHE A 174 -11.19 1.86 22.36
N ILE A 175 -10.87 3.06 22.85
CA ILE A 175 -9.87 3.27 23.89
C ILE A 175 -10.57 3.15 25.24
N LYS A 176 -10.20 2.11 26.00
CA LYS A 176 -10.63 1.99 27.40
C LYS A 176 -9.97 3.09 28.24
N PRO A 177 -10.63 3.61 29.28
CA PRO A 177 -9.98 4.51 30.23
C PRO A 177 -8.68 3.88 30.74
N ILE A 178 -7.56 4.51 30.40
CA ILE A 178 -6.24 4.07 30.85
C ILE A 178 -6.15 4.34 32.36
N PRO A 179 -5.88 3.34 33.21
CA PRO A 179 -5.68 3.54 34.64
C PRO A 179 -4.61 4.63 34.89
N LYS A 180 -4.79 5.47 35.92
CA LYS A 180 -3.87 6.59 36.20
C LYS A 180 -2.39 6.18 36.22
N LYS A 181 -2.07 5.06 36.87
CA LYS A 181 -0.70 4.50 36.93
C LYS A 181 -0.09 4.20 35.56
N THR A 182 -0.90 3.77 34.60
CA THR A 182 -0.43 3.53 33.22
C THR A 182 -0.40 4.82 32.42
N ARG A 183 -1.27 5.79 32.75
CA ARG A 183 -1.28 7.12 32.13
C ARG A 183 0.04 7.83 32.35
N ASP A 184 0.65 7.74 33.53
CA ASP A 184 1.95 8.37 33.81
C ASP A 184 3.06 7.74 32.94
N ILE A 185 2.98 6.43 32.72
CA ILE A 185 3.86 5.73 31.77
C ILE A 185 3.62 6.27 30.34
N TYR A 186 2.37 6.45 29.92
CA TYR A 186 2.03 6.98 28.59
C TYR A 186 2.32 8.48 28.38
N GLN A 187 2.16 9.31 29.42
CA GLN A 187 2.47 10.74 29.38
C GLN A 187 3.97 10.97 29.23
N ASN A 188 4.79 10.06 29.78
CA ASN A 188 6.23 10.03 29.58
C ASN A 188 6.66 9.28 28.30
N ASN A 189 5.72 8.65 27.58
CA ASN A 189 6.02 7.90 26.37
C ASN A 189 5.96 8.79 25.12
N THR A 190 6.68 8.35 24.10
CA THR A 190 6.68 8.97 22.77
C THR A 190 5.28 8.87 22.13
N GLN A 191 4.88 9.87 21.32
CA GLN A 191 3.64 9.84 20.54
C GLN A 191 3.47 8.53 19.74
N LEU A 192 4.57 7.87 19.37
CA LEU A 192 4.60 6.54 18.74
C LEU A 192 3.93 5.45 19.60
N MET A 193 4.16 5.41 20.92
CA MET A 193 3.56 4.38 21.78
C MET A 193 2.05 4.57 21.91
N MET A 194 1.59 5.82 22.03
CA MET A 194 0.17 6.14 22.01
C MET A 194 -0.46 5.76 20.67
N HIS A 195 0.20 6.06 19.56
CA HIS A 195 -0.24 5.65 18.23
C HIS A 195 -0.38 4.12 18.11
N ARG A 196 0.63 3.35 18.55
CA ARG A 196 0.57 1.87 18.54
C ARG A 196 -0.54 1.33 19.46
N HIS A 197 -0.71 1.90 20.65
CA HIS A 197 -1.77 1.51 21.57
C HIS A 197 -3.16 1.78 20.97
N ARG A 198 -3.32 2.93 20.30
CA ARG A 198 -4.54 3.33 19.61
C ARG A 198 -4.87 2.38 18.46
N GLN A 199 -3.91 2.10 17.58
CA GLN A 199 -4.06 1.13 16.49
C GLN A 199 -4.46 -0.26 17.02
N ALA A 200 -3.75 -0.78 18.02
CA ALA A 200 -4.03 -2.08 18.59
C ALA A 200 -5.43 -2.13 19.23
N SER A 201 -5.79 -1.10 20.02
CA SER A 201 -7.11 -1.02 20.67
C SER A 201 -8.25 -0.91 19.66
N PHE A 202 -8.05 -0.13 18.59
CA PHE A 202 -8.99 0.03 17.50
C PHE A 202 -9.23 -1.28 16.76
N ILE A 203 -8.17 -1.90 16.23
CA ILE A 203 -8.26 -3.18 15.48
C ILE A 203 -8.96 -4.23 16.35
N ASN A 204 -8.62 -4.31 17.64
CA ASN A 204 -9.22 -5.25 18.57
C ASN A 204 -10.73 -5.07 18.68
N THR A 205 -11.15 -3.83 18.91
CA THR A 205 -12.55 -3.48 19.13
C THR A 205 -13.37 -3.62 17.85
N CYS A 206 -12.79 -3.23 16.71
CA CYS A 206 -13.39 -3.38 15.38
C CYS A 206 -13.64 -4.87 15.05
N MET A 207 -12.63 -5.72 15.24
CA MET A 207 -12.76 -7.18 15.03
C MET A 207 -13.81 -7.80 15.95
N ARG A 208 -13.92 -7.35 17.21
CA ARG A 208 -15.00 -7.79 18.12
C ARG A 208 -16.36 -7.37 17.60
N HIS A 209 -16.48 -6.16 17.09
CA HIS A 209 -17.73 -5.64 16.55
C HIS A 209 -18.20 -6.52 15.39
N PHE A 210 -17.37 -6.72 14.37
CA PHE A 210 -17.71 -7.57 13.23
C PHE A 210 -17.98 -9.04 13.61
N LYS A 211 -17.27 -9.58 14.61
CA LYS A 211 -17.54 -10.94 15.12
C LYS A 211 -18.92 -11.04 15.78
N ARG A 212 -19.40 -9.97 16.42
CA ARG A 212 -20.73 -9.93 17.06
C ARG A 212 -21.86 -9.80 16.06
N THR A 213 -21.68 -9.06 14.97
CA THR A 213 -22.72 -8.90 13.94
C THR A 213 -22.99 -10.21 13.18
N LYS A 214 -22.01 -11.13 13.13
CA LYS A 214 -22.09 -12.46 12.46
C LYS A 214 -22.37 -12.42 10.95
N ARG A 215 -22.47 -11.24 10.34
CA ARG A 215 -22.71 -11.06 8.90
C ARG A 215 -21.44 -11.02 8.06
N ILE A 216 -20.29 -10.81 8.71
CA ILE A 216 -19.03 -10.51 8.03
C ILE A 216 -18.05 -11.67 8.27
N PRO A 217 -17.91 -12.58 7.30
CA PRO A 217 -17.03 -13.73 7.46
C PRO A 217 -15.56 -13.31 7.47
N TRP A 218 -15.17 -12.38 6.59
CA TRP A 218 -13.78 -12.00 6.39
C TRP A 218 -13.54 -10.54 6.70
N VAL A 219 -12.46 -10.26 7.42
CA VAL A 219 -11.99 -8.90 7.70
C VAL A 219 -10.53 -8.75 7.32
N PHE A 220 -10.20 -7.70 6.58
CA PHE A 220 -8.82 -7.36 6.27
C PHE A 220 -8.39 -6.07 6.98
N LEU A 221 -7.08 -5.97 7.22
CA LEU A 221 -6.47 -4.89 7.99
C LEU A 221 -5.38 -4.24 7.15
N THR A 222 -5.72 -3.18 6.43
CA THR A 222 -4.81 -2.44 5.57
C THR A 222 -4.84 -0.95 5.91
N ASP A 223 -3.76 -0.27 5.55
CA ASP A 223 -3.67 1.18 5.58
C ASP A 223 -4.16 1.77 4.23
N THR A 224 -4.33 3.09 4.14
CA THR A 224 -4.85 3.78 2.93
C THR A 224 -3.91 3.70 1.72
N ASP A 225 -2.61 3.44 1.96
CA ASP A 225 -1.58 3.20 0.94
C ASP A 225 -1.36 1.71 0.64
N GLU A 226 -2.21 0.82 1.16
CA GLU A 226 -2.06 -0.63 1.08
C GLU A 226 -3.25 -1.30 0.35
N PHE A 227 -2.97 -1.93 -0.78
CA PHE A 227 -3.97 -2.53 -1.67
C PHE A 227 -3.88 -4.05 -1.66
N LEU A 228 -4.92 -4.72 -1.14
CA LEU A 228 -5.02 -6.17 -1.09
C LEU A 228 -5.30 -6.74 -2.48
N SER A 229 -4.48 -7.69 -2.93
CA SER A 229 -4.69 -8.36 -4.23
C SER A 229 -4.34 -9.85 -4.16
N LEU A 230 -4.70 -10.57 -5.21
CA LEU A 230 -4.11 -11.89 -5.45
C LEU A 230 -2.64 -11.73 -5.86
N ASN A 231 -1.81 -12.70 -5.49
CA ASN A 231 -0.41 -12.75 -5.88
C ASN A 231 -0.25 -13.61 -7.13
N TYR A 232 -0.50 -13.03 -8.30
CA TYR A 232 -0.47 -13.77 -9.56
C TYR A 232 0.89 -14.36 -9.86
N GLN A 233 1.98 -13.66 -9.51
CA GLN A 233 3.32 -14.21 -9.69
C GLN A 233 3.47 -15.54 -8.95
N HIS A 234 3.00 -15.63 -7.71
CA HIS A 234 3.01 -16.89 -6.99
C HIS A 234 2.04 -17.92 -7.59
N LEU A 235 0.86 -17.51 -8.04
CA LEU A 235 -0.15 -18.42 -8.60
C LEU A 235 0.21 -18.97 -9.99
N LEU A 236 1.01 -18.24 -10.78
CA LEU A 236 1.37 -18.58 -12.15
C LEU A 236 2.72 -19.32 -12.26
N THR A 237 3.66 -19.05 -11.35
CA THR A 237 4.99 -19.68 -11.38
C THR A 237 4.95 -21.17 -11.04
N ASN A 238 6.02 -21.90 -11.41
CA ASN A 238 6.15 -23.36 -11.21
C ASN A 238 6.06 -23.83 -9.75
N ALA A 239 6.19 -22.92 -8.77
CA ALA A 239 5.92 -23.22 -7.37
C ALA A 239 4.43 -23.51 -7.09
N ALA A 240 3.53 -23.08 -7.97
CA ALA A 240 2.11 -23.31 -7.86
C ALA A 240 1.70 -24.64 -8.52
N SER A 241 0.91 -25.43 -7.79
CA SER A 241 0.23 -26.59 -8.36
C SER A 241 -0.61 -26.22 -9.60
N PRO A 242 -0.84 -27.13 -10.56
CA PRO A 242 -1.73 -26.88 -11.72
C PRO A 242 -3.10 -26.31 -11.33
N ARG A 243 -3.58 -26.68 -10.14
CA ARG A 243 -4.78 -26.13 -9.53
C ARG A 243 -4.70 -24.61 -9.30
N HIS A 244 -3.58 -24.10 -8.79
CA HIS A 244 -3.40 -22.66 -8.52
C HIS A 244 -3.31 -21.86 -9.82
N ARG A 245 -2.64 -22.40 -10.86
CA ARG A 245 -2.62 -21.78 -12.19
C ARG A 245 -4.02 -21.64 -12.78
N ARG A 246 -4.87 -22.66 -12.59
CA ARG A 246 -6.28 -22.56 -12.96
C ARG A 246 -6.98 -21.45 -12.16
N MET A 247 -6.81 -21.40 -10.84
CA MET A 247 -7.42 -20.36 -10.00
C MET A 247 -7.05 -18.95 -10.45
N ALA A 248 -5.80 -18.69 -10.82
CA ALA A 248 -5.38 -17.39 -11.35
C ALA A 248 -6.17 -16.95 -12.60
N ARG A 249 -6.57 -17.90 -13.45
CA ARG A 249 -7.37 -17.59 -14.65
C ARG A 249 -8.84 -17.30 -14.35
N PHE A 250 -9.37 -17.78 -13.23
CA PHE A 250 -10.79 -17.64 -12.88
C PHE A 250 -11.09 -16.44 -11.97
N PHE A 251 -10.09 -15.93 -11.25
CA PHE A 251 -10.26 -14.86 -10.26
C PHE A 251 -9.50 -13.61 -10.66
N THR A 252 -9.71 -13.13 -11.88
CA THR A 252 -9.04 -11.95 -12.43
C THR A 252 -9.47 -10.65 -11.72
N MET A 253 -8.61 -9.62 -11.70
CA MET A 253 -8.84 -8.38 -10.92
C MET A 253 -9.82 -7.40 -11.56
N ASP A 254 -10.15 -7.60 -12.84
CA ASP A 254 -11.24 -6.97 -13.58
C ASP A 254 -12.61 -7.60 -13.30
N GLN A 255 -12.68 -8.60 -12.40
CA GLN A 255 -13.93 -9.24 -12.00
C GLN A 255 -14.33 -8.79 -10.59
N PRO A 256 -15.63 -8.51 -10.34
CA PRO A 256 -16.08 -8.09 -9.03
C PRO A 256 -15.86 -9.22 -8.01
N GLY A 257 -15.23 -8.84 -6.92
CA GLY A 257 -14.97 -9.71 -5.79
C GLY A 257 -14.02 -10.87 -6.00
N SER A 258 -13.06 -10.70 -6.90
CA SER A 258 -11.96 -11.63 -7.14
C SER A 258 -11.32 -12.18 -5.84
N VAL A 259 -11.01 -11.32 -4.86
CA VAL A 259 -10.39 -11.74 -3.59
C VAL A 259 -11.34 -12.59 -2.74
N LEU A 260 -12.59 -12.18 -2.55
CA LEU A 260 -13.54 -12.94 -1.73
C LEU A 260 -13.97 -14.25 -2.40
N ARG A 261 -14.15 -14.23 -3.73
CA ARG A 261 -14.43 -15.43 -4.53
C ARG A 261 -13.27 -16.42 -4.42
N PHE A 262 -12.02 -15.95 -4.55
CA PHE A 262 -10.82 -16.76 -4.34
C PHE A 262 -10.79 -17.38 -2.94
N LEU A 263 -10.98 -16.56 -1.90
CA LEU A 263 -10.99 -17.04 -0.51
C LEU A 263 -12.08 -18.07 -0.26
N THR A 264 -13.27 -17.85 -0.79
CA THR A 264 -14.41 -18.76 -0.65
C THR A 264 -14.13 -20.09 -1.35
N HIS A 265 -13.56 -20.06 -2.55
CA HIS A 265 -13.11 -21.26 -3.25
C HIS A 265 -12.04 -22.00 -2.46
N ASP A 266 -10.97 -21.31 -2.02
CA ASP A 266 -9.89 -21.89 -1.20
C ASP A 266 -10.42 -22.55 0.08
N GLN A 267 -11.43 -21.96 0.74
CA GLN A 267 -12.07 -22.56 1.91
C GLN A 267 -12.86 -23.83 1.59
N LYS A 268 -13.64 -23.84 0.50
CA LYS A 268 -14.43 -25.00 0.09
C LYS A 268 -13.55 -26.21 -0.24
N VAL A 269 -12.39 -25.96 -0.81
CA VAL A 269 -11.53 -27.01 -1.37
C VAL A 269 -10.38 -27.41 -0.46
N SER A 270 -10.03 -26.56 0.50
CA SER A 270 -9.04 -26.90 1.52
C SER A 270 -9.65 -27.86 2.53
N LYS A 271 -8.94 -28.94 2.86
CA LYS A 271 -9.31 -29.87 3.93
C LYS A 271 -9.32 -29.19 5.32
N ARG A 272 -8.65 -28.04 5.45
CA ARG A 272 -8.52 -27.28 6.70
C ARG A 272 -8.85 -25.81 6.42
N PRO A 273 -10.08 -25.37 6.75
CA PRO A 273 -10.49 -23.98 6.66
C PRO A 273 -9.48 -23.05 7.32
N LYS A 274 -8.91 -22.12 6.55
CA LYS A 274 -7.93 -21.16 7.07
C LYS A 274 -8.66 -20.13 7.92
N LYS A 275 -8.22 -19.95 9.16
CA LYS A 275 -8.81 -19.00 10.12
C LYS A 275 -8.23 -17.60 9.95
N CYS A 276 -6.98 -17.52 9.53
CA CYS A 276 -6.24 -16.29 9.33
C CYS A 276 -5.18 -16.50 8.26
N LEU A 277 -4.97 -15.47 7.46
CA LEU A 277 -3.95 -15.40 6.43
C LEU A 277 -3.03 -14.24 6.80
N TYR A 278 -1.77 -14.54 7.02
CA TYR A 278 -0.73 -13.51 7.01
C TYR A 278 -0.49 -13.12 5.56
N VAL A 279 -0.64 -11.84 5.25
CA VAL A 279 -0.51 -11.30 3.90
C VAL A 279 0.76 -10.47 3.83
N LYS A 280 1.67 -10.89 2.94
CA LYS A 280 2.95 -10.21 2.72
C LYS A 280 2.70 -8.83 2.09
N ARG A 281 3.40 -7.82 2.62
CA ARG A 281 3.49 -6.49 2.00
C ARG A 281 4.66 -6.44 1.04
N TYR A 282 4.44 -5.76 -0.07
CA TYR A 282 5.45 -5.45 -1.07
C TYR A 282 5.46 -3.95 -1.29
N MET A 283 6.63 -3.34 -1.14
CA MET A 283 6.79 -1.90 -1.36
C MET A 283 6.74 -1.61 -2.86
N VAL A 284 5.86 -0.72 -3.28
CA VAL A 284 5.80 -0.18 -4.64
C VAL A 284 6.40 1.23 -4.59
N GLY A 285 7.45 1.45 -5.37
CA GLY A 285 8.18 2.71 -5.40
C GLY A 285 7.37 3.86 -5.98
N SER A 286 8.03 5.00 -6.15
CA SER A 286 7.43 6.21 -6.75
C SER A 286 7.91 6.49 -8.17
N TRP A 287 8.54 5.50 -8.80
CA TRP A 287 8.89 5.55 -10.21
C TRP A 287 7.64 5.38 -11.06
N GLU A 288 7.34 6.40 -11.85
CA GLU A 288 6.20 6.39 -12.76
C GLU A 288 6.39 5.37 -13.87
N SER A 289 5.32 4.66 -14.17
CA SER A 289 5.27 3.74 -15.30
C SER A 289 5.12 4.52 -16.61
N SER A 290 5.48 3.90 -17.73
CA SER A 290 5.30 4.52 -19.05
C SER A 290 3.83 4.79 -19.34
N HIS A 291 3.55 5.78 -20.18
CA HIS A 291 2.19 6.14 -20.58
C HIS A 291 1.40 4.95 -21.14
N GLU A 292 2.04 4.12 -21.96
CA GLU A 292 1.43 2.89 -22.48
C GLU A 292 0.98 1.94 -21.36
N LEU A 293 1.80 1.74 -20.32
CA LEU A 293 1.46 0.89 -19.19
C LEU A 293 0.33 1.48 -18.34
N VAL A 294 0.37 2.78 -18.10
CA VAL A 294 -0.63 3.50 -17.28
C VAL A 294 -2.01 3.48 -17.95
N GLU A 295 -2.07 3.60 -19.28
CA GLU A 295 -3.35 3.63 -20.02
C GLU A 295 -3.87 2.23 -20.42
N ARG A 296 -3.03 1.18 -20.35
CA ARG A 296 -3.31 -0.17 -20.89
C ARG A 296 -4.68 -0.76 -20.52
N TYR A 297 -5.12 -0.55 -19.29
CA TYR A 297 -6.34 -1.17 -18.74
C TYR A 297 -7.51 -0.20 -18.59
N LEU A 298 -7.41 0.99 -19.19
CA LEU A 298 -8.54 1.91 -19.26
C LEU A 298 -9.46 1.50 -20.41
N PRO A 299 -10.78 1.65 -20.25
CA PRO A 299 -11.71 1.39 -21.33
C PRO A 299 -11.47 2.41 -22.46
N HIS A 300 -10.86 1.94 -23.56
CA HIS A 300 -10.75 2.70 -24.80
C HIS A 300 -12.07 2.55 -25.58
N GLY A 301 -12.66 3.67 -26.01
CA GLY A 301 -14.02 3.73 -26.57
C GLY A 301 -14.25 3.07 -27.94
N ASN A 302 -13.59 1.96 -28.26
CA ASN A 302 -13.58 1.35 -29.60
C ASN A 302 -14.25 -0.02 -29.70
N SER A 303 -14.94 -0.53 -28.68
CA SER A 303 -15.52 -1.88 -28.77
C SER A 303 -16.92 -1.94 -28.18
N SER A 304 -17.93 -1.87 -29.06
CA SER A 304 -19.32 -2.37 -28.96
C SER A 304 -20.22 -1.94 -27.80
N ASN A 305 -19.68 -1.38 -26.72
CA ASN A 305 -20.44 -0.88 -25.57
C ASN A 305 -20.45 0.64 -25.69
N ASN A 306 -21.63 1.27 -25.60
CA ASN A 306 -21.90 2.70 -25.86
C ASN A 306 -21.20 3.69 -24.90
N PHE A 307 -20.08 3.31 -24.30
CA PHE A 307 -19.40 4.08 -23.28
C PHE A 307 -17.98 4.48 -23.72
N THR A 308 -17.85 5.70 -24.24
CA THR A 308 -16.54 6.31 -24.54
C THR A 308 -16.07 7.10 -23.33
N LEU A 309 -15.05 6.59 -22.64
CA LEU A 309 -14.40 7.34 -21.57
C LEU A 309 -13.52 8.42 -22.20
N SER A 310 -13.86 9.69 -22.01
CA SER A 310 -12.97 10.78 -22.41
C SER A 310 -11.75 10.79 -21.49
N LYS A 311 -10.57 11.16 -22.00
CA LYS A 311 -9.38 11.39 -21.15
C LYS A 311 -9.64 12.41 -20.04
N SER A 312 -10.63 13.29 -20.21
CA SER A 312 -11.07 14.24 -19.18
C SER A 312 -11.84 13.61 -18.03
N ASP A 313 -12.38 12.40 -18.21
CA ASP A 313 -13.30 11.78 -17.25
C ASP A 313 -12.56 11.15 -16.07
N LEU A 314 -11.45 10.46 -16.34
CA LEU A 314 -10.57 9.88 -15.32
C LEU A 314 -9.12 9.98 -15.78
N ASN A 315 -8.27 10.63 -14.98
CA ASN A 315 -6.84 10.69 -15.23
C ASN A 315 -6.13 9.52 -14.53
N PRO A 316 -5.60 8.52 -15.26
CA PRO A 316 -4.97 7.34 -14.66
C PRO A 316 -3.70 7.67 -13.84
N TYR A 317 -3.04 8.80 -14.12
CA TYR A 317 -1.87 9.27 -13.35
C TYR A 317 -2.23 9.79 -11.94
N LYS A 318 -3.51 9.82 -11.60
CA LYS A 318 -3.97 10.13 -10.25
C LYS A 318 -4.14 8.89 -9.37
N PHE A 319 -4.07 7.70 -9.96
CA PHE A 319 -4.27 6.43 -9.29
C PHE A 319 -2.92 5.76 -8.97
N LEU A 320 -2.69 5.41 -7.71
CA LEU A 320 -1.53 4.66 -7.27
C LEU A 320 -1.40 3.34 -8.02
N THR A 321 -2.50 2.59 -8.14
CA THR A 321 -2.55 1.26 -8.76
C THR A 321 -2.28 1.26 -10.25
N GLN A 322 -2.43 2.42 -10.92
CA GLN A 322 -2.13 2.57 -12.35
C GLN A 322 -0.75 3.19 -12.57
N ARG A 323 -0.38 4.20 -11.77
CA ARG A 323 0.81 5.02 -11.99
C ARG A 323 2.09 4.29 -11.61
N PHE A 324 2.11 3.60 -10.48
CA PHE A 324 3.31 3.02 -9.92
C PHE A 324 3.26 1.49 -9.98
N LEU A 325 4.11 0.86 -10.80
CA LEU A 325 4.08 -0.59 -11.02
C LEU A 325 5.37 -1.29 -10.59
N LEU A 326 6.39 -0.53 -10.20
CA LEU A 326 7.70 -1.06 -9.86
C LEU A 326 7.79 -1.41 -8.37
N GLN A 327 7.97 -2.70 -8.12
CA GLN A 327 7.91 -3.27 -6.80
C GLN A 327 9.30 -3.73 -6.32
N ASP A 328 9.66 -3.37 -5.09
CA ASP A 328 10.80 -3.94 -4.37
C ASP A 328 10.48 -5.38 -3.95
N THR A 329 11.39 -6.32 -4.23
CA THR A 329 11.23 -7.73 -3.85
C THR A 329 11.99 -8.11 -2.57
N GLU A 330 12.99 -7.31 -2.18
CA GLU A 330 13.91 -7.60 -1.08
C GLU A 330 13.41 -7.00 0.24
N LYS A 331 12.89 -5.77 0.25
CA LYS A 331 12.43 -5.14 1.50
C LYS A 331 11.02 -5.57 1.85
N MET A 332 10.95 -6.65 2.63
CA MET A 332 9.72 -7.08 3.28
C MET A 332 9.44 -6.22 4.51
N THR A 333 8.40 -5.40 4.45
CA THR A 333 7.81 -4.83 5.67
C THR A 333 6.97 -5.89 6.39
N LEU A 334 6.74 -5.71 7.70
CA LEU A 334 5.87 -6.61 8.49
C LEU A 334 4.53 -6.78 7.79
N GLY A 335 4.04 -7.99 7.55
CA GLY A 335 2.79 -8.21 6.81
C GLY A 335 1.55 -7.72 7.56
N LYS A 336 0.40 -7.92 6.95
CA LYS A 336 -0.91 -7.70 7.56
C LYS A 336 -1.69 -9.00 7.65
N ASN A 337 -2.95 -8.95 8.08
CA ASN A 337 -3.77 -10.14 8.25
C ASN A 337 -5.11 -9.99 7.54
N VAL A 338 -5.56 -11.10 6.95
CA VAL A 338 -6.95 -11.29 6.49
C VAL A 338 -7.53 -12.42 7.32
N VAL A 339 -8.63 -12.15 8.03
CA VAL A 339 -9.09 -12.96 9.14
C VAL A 339 -10.50 -13.49 8.87
N HIS A 340 -10.66 -14.81 8.94
CA HIS A 340 -11.96 -15.47 8.82
C HIS A 340 -12.63 -15.52 10.19
N LEU A 341 -13.38 -14.47 10.51
CA LEU A 341 -14.00 -14.26 11.81
C LEU A 341 -14.90 -15.43 12.22
N THR A 342 -15.70 -16.00 11.32
CA THR A 342 -16.62 -17.12 11.63
C THR A 342 -15.88 -18.37 12.09
N ALA A 343 -14.70 -18.65 11.54
CA ALA A 343 -13.87 -19.80 11.87
C ALA A 343 -13.07 -19.67 13.18
N ILE A 344 -13.12 -18.50 13.83
CA ILE A 344 -12.42 -18.20 15.08
C ILE A 344 -13.38 -18.27 16.29
N ARG A 345 -12.92 -18.84 17.41
CA ARG A 345 -13.69 -18.96 18.66
C ARG A 345 -13.85 -17.59 19.37
N LYS A 346 -14.92 -17.41 20.14
CA LYS A 346 -15.30 -16.11 20.75
C LYS A 346 -14.24 -15.51 21.69
N GLN A 347 -13.48 -16.33 22.41
CA GLN A 347 -12.47 -15.89 23.39
C GLN A 347 -11.23 -15.22 22.75
N PHE A 348 -11.00 -15.47 21.46
CA PHE A 348 -9.82 -15.05 20.70
C PHE A 348 -9.57 -13.55 20.67
N VAL A 349 -10.63 -12.76 20.56
CA VAL A 349 -10.49 -11.32 20.30
C VAL A 349 -10.07 -10.56 21.57
N ASN A 350 -9.48 -11.21 22.57
CA ASN A 350 -9.01 -10.56 23.79
C ASN A 350 -7.49 -10.40 23.85
N GLU A 351 -6.75 -11.07 22.96
CA GLU A 351 -5.30 -11.20 23.02
C GLU A 351 -4.59 -10.72 21.74
N LEU A 352 -4.92 -9.51 21.27
CA LEU A 352 -4.12 -8.92 20.18
C LEU A 352 -2.69 -8.69 20.67
N SER A 353 -1.72 -9.28 19.96
CA SER A 353 -0.32 -9.18 20.32
C SER A 353 0.41 -8.00 19.67
N ASP A 354 0.03 -7.65 18.44
CA ASP A 354 0.60 -6.56 17.64
C ASP A 354 -0.39 -6.19 16.51
N VAL A 355 -0.30 -4.97 16.00
CA VAL A 355 -1.10 -4.47 14.86
C VAL A 355 -0.83 -5.27 13.58
N HIS A 356 0.37 -5.82 13.45
CA HIS A 356 0.76 -6.70 12.34
C HIS A 356 0.44 -8.19 12.60
N ARG A 357 0.05 -8.54 13.83
CA ARG A 357 -0.25 -9.92 14.23
C ARG A 357 -1.40 -9.94 15.22
N VAL A 358 -2.61 -9.99 14.66
CA VAL A 358 -3.83 -9.96 15.46
C VAL A 358 -3.97 -11.14 16.42
N SER A 359 -3.35 -12.28 16.17
CA SER A 359 -3.25 -13.30 17.20
C SER A 359 -2.09 -14.23 17.00
N ARG A 360 -1.49 -14.61 18.12
CA ARG A 360 -0.38 -15.54 18.11
C ARG A 360 -0.80 -16.95 17.72
N GLU A 361 -1.95 -17.41 18.21
CA GLU A 361 -2.45 -18.76 18.01
C GLU A 361 -2.96 -18.98 16.58
N HIS A 362 -3.81 -18.07 16.08
CA HIS A 362 -4.47 -18.31 14.79
C HIS A 362 -3.80 -17.61 13.61
N CYS A 363 -3.00 -16.57 13.85
CA CYS A 363 -2.19 -15.90 12.84
C CYS A 363 -0.70 -16.09 13.21
N PRO A 364 -0.17 -17.32 13.10
CA PRO A 364 1.24 -17.56 13.39
C PRO A 364 2.09 -16.64 12.51
N LEU A 365 3.12 -16.02 13.12
CA LEU A 365 4.15 -15.40 12.31
C LEU A 365 4.77 -16.50 11.47
N LEU A 366 4.97 -16.21 10.19
CA LEU A 366 5.86 -16.99 9.38
C LEU A 366 7.22 -16.93 10.08
N SER A 367 7.71 -18.07 10.55
CA SER A 367 9.06 -18.15 11.12
C SER A 367 10.02 -17.58 10.07
N LYS A 368 11.05 -16.85 10.53
CA LYS A 368 12.05 -16.20 9.66
C LYS A 368 12.56 -17.24 8.64
N GLY A 369 12.05 -17.21 7.41
CA GLY A 369 12.44 -18.15 6.34
C GLY A 369 11.30 -18.91 5.66
N HIS A 370 10.11 -19.06 6.25
CA HIS A 370 9.05 -19.86 5.65
C HIS A 370 7.69 -19.17 5.69
N ALA A 371 7.49 -18.23 4.76
CA ALA A 371 6.16 -18.07 4.20
C ALA A 371 5.79 -19.40 3.57
N THR A 372 4.77 -20.10 4.10
CA THR A 372 4.27 -21.27 3.40
C THR A 372 3.70 -20.79 2.05
N PRO A 373 3.82 -21.56 0.95
CA PRO A 373 3.26 -21.18 -0.34
C PRO A 373 1.80 -20.70 -0.24
N GLU A 374 1.02 -21.30 0.66
CA GLU A 374 -0.39 -20.98 0.87
C GLU A 374 -0.64 -19.62 1.54
N SER A 375 0.33 -19.07 2.26
CA SER A 375 0.28 -17.70 2.80
C SER A 375 0.63 -16.64 1.75
N GLN A 376 1.11 -17.07 0.58
CA GLN A 376 1.56 -16.17 -0.48
C GLN A 376 0.49 -15.95 -1.56
N PHE A 377 -0.70 -16.54 -1.48
CA PHE A 377 -1.74 -16.34 -2.50
C PHE A 377 -2.34 -14.94 -2.52
N LEU A 378 -2.33 -14.27 -1.37
CA LEU A 378 -2.66 -12.87 -1.26
C LEU A 378 -1.39 -12.07 -1.05
N LYS A 379 -1.41 -10.83 -1.53
CA LYS A 379 -0.38 -9.83 -1.25
C LYS A 379 -1.02 -8.49 -0.97
N ILE A 380 -0.25 -7.60 -0.37
CA ILE A 380 -0.57 -6.19 -0.25
C ILE A 380 0.49 -5.40 -0.98
N ASN A 381 0.07 -4.58 -1.94
CA ASN A 381 0.93 -3.61 -2.58
C ASN A 381 0.89 -2.34 -1.73
N HIS A 382 2.04 -1.97 -1.14
CA HIS A 382 2.20 -0.81 -0.27
C HIS A 382 2.87 0.29 -1.08
N TYR A 383 2.08 1.29 -1.50
CA TYR A 383 2.54 2.33 -2.40
C TYR A 383 3.21 3.48 -1.65
N LEU A 384 4.36 3.92 -2.16
CA LEU A 384 5.04 5.09 -1.62
C LEU A 384 4.32 6.40 -1.98
N GLY A 385 3.72 6.46 -3.17
CA GLY A 385 3.11 7.67 -3.73
C GLY A 385 4.13 8.70 -4.18
N THR A 386 3.66 9.88 -4.58
CA THR A 386 4.55 11.01 -4.89
C THR A 386 5.21 11.58 -3.63
N GLN A 387 6.26 12.37 -3.80
CA GLN A 387 6.94 13.00 -2.67
C GLN A 387 6.00 13.95 -1.91
N GLU A 388 5.19 14.70 -2.63
CA GLU A 388 4.23 15.65 -2.10
C GLU A 388 3.18 14.92 -1.26
N GLN A 389 2.65 13.80 -1.77
CA GLN A 389 1.70 12.94 -1.04
C GLN A 389 2.32 12.35 0.22
N TRP A 390 3.54 11.84 0.13
CA TRP A 390 4.25 11.25 1.26
C TRP A 390 4.50 12.25 2.41
N LEU A 391 4.91 13.48 2.05
CA LEU A 391 5.25 14.57 2.97
C LEU A 391 4.03 15.36 3.46
N PHE A 392 2.87 15.23 2.80
CA PHE A 392 1.63 15.92 3.18
C PHE A 392 1.22 15.61 4.64
N ARG A 393 1.47 14.37 5.09
CA ARG A 393 1.13 13.90 6.42
C ARG A 393 2.19 14.27 7.45
N GLN A 394 1.76 14.88 8.56
CA GLN A 394 2.59 14.97 9.76
C GLN A 394 2.72 13.60 10.44
N ASP A 395 3.94 13.07 10.53
CA ASP A 395 4.19 11.81 11.20
C ASP A 395 4.10 11.97 12.72
N PRO A 396 3.16 11.30 13.44
CA PRO A 396 3.13 11.35 14.90
C PRO A 396 4.42 10.78 15.52
N ARG A 397 5.27 10.08 14.77
CA ARG A 397 6.58 9.63 15.23
C ARG A 397 7.61 10.76 15.31
N ALA A 398 7.36 11.91 14.68
CA ALA A 398 8.32 12.99 14.57
C ALA A 398 8.40 13.90 15.80
N SER A 399 7.44 13.84 16.72
CA SER A 399 7.32 14.75 17.87
C SER A 399 8.26 14.44 19.05
N VAL A 400 9.24 13.55 18.89
CA VAL A 400 10.16 13.24 19.99
C VAL A 400 11.00 14.50 20.25
N ASN A 401 10.73 15.15 21.38
CA ASN A 401 11.35 16.41 21.79
C ASN A 401 12.88 16.31 21.72
N LEU A 402 13.45 16.94 20.70
CA LEU A 402 14.90 17.11 20.54
C LEU A 402 15.50 18.02 21.65
N HIS A 403 14.67 18.75 22.39
CA HIS A 403 15.13 19.72 23.38
C HIS A 403 15.75 19.12 24.64
N THR A 404 15.44 17.87 25.00
CA THR A 404 16.07 17.27 26.19
C THR A 404 17.34 16.50 25.86
N GLY A 405 17.60 16.15 24.59
CA GLY A 405 18.80 15.43 24.13
C GLY A 405 19.07 14.07 24.81
N GLN A 406 18.31 13.71 25.83
CA GLN A 406 18.50 12.56 26.69
C GLN A 406 17.31 11.62 26.56
N VAL A 407 17.44 10.65 25.66
CA VAL A 407 16.70 9.40 25.79
C VAL A 407 17.44 8.57 26.84
N HIS A 408 17.20 8.84 28.13
CA HIS A 408 17.76 8.04 29.22
C HIS A 408 17.04 6.69 29.25
N ASN A 409 17.53 5.72 28.48
CA ASN A 409 17.16 4.32 28.63
C ASN A 409 18.45 3.48 28.71
N PRO A 410 19.06 3.36 29.91
CA PRO A 410 20.41 2.81 30.09
C PRO A 410 20.54 1.28 29.85
N GLY A 411 19.59 0.64 29.16
CA GLY A 411 19.60 -0.81 28.89
C GLY A 411 19.23 -1.23 27.47
N ALA A 412 18.87 -0.31 26.56
CA ALA A 412 18.50 -0.66 25.20
C ALA A 412 19.68 -0.45 24.24
N SER A 413 20.42 -1.53 23.95
CA SER A 413 21.69 -1.54 23.19
C SER A 413 21.61 -1.09 21.72
N LYS A 414 20.48 -0.56 21.24
CA LYS A 414 20.37 0.18 19.97
C LYS A 414 19.30 1.26 20.11
N VAL A 415 19.71 2.46 20.50
CA VAL A 415 18.92 3.66 20.25
C VAL A 415 18.87 3.80 18.73
N LEU A 416 17.82 3.27 18.09
CA LEU A 416 17.49 3.68 16.72
C LEU A 416 17.35 5.20 16.79
N ALA A 417 18.16 5.91 16.00
CA ALA A 417 18.18 7.36 16.07
C ALA A 417 16.76 7.86 15.82
N ALA A 418 16.27 8.81 16.62
CA ALA A 418 14.92 9.36 16.44
C ALA A 418 14.68 9.90 15.02
N ASN A 419 15.76 10.15 14.27
CA ASN A 419 15.75 10.52 12.86
C ASN A 419 15.31 9.37 11.92
N ASP A 420 15.53 8.11 12.27
CA ASP A 420 15.17 6.94 11.45
C ASP A 420 13.65 6.68 11.38
N LEU A 421 12.88 7.34 12.25
CA LEU A 421 11.42 7.17 12.33
C LEU A 421 10.63 8.33 11.74
N LYS A 422 11.30 9.42 11.35
CA LYS A 422 10.64 10.60 10.79
C LYS A 422 10.32 10.39 9.32
N ARG A 423 9.08 10.66 8.90
CA ARG A 423 8.79 10.97 7.49
C ARG A 423 9.52 12.24 7.10
N ASN A 424 10.62 12.06 6.40
CA ASN A 424 11.41 13.12 5.80
C ASN A 424 11.80 12.72 4.37
N LEU A 425 12.44 13.66 3.66
CA LEU A 425 12.87 13.46 2.29
C LEU A 425 13.89 12.32 2.15
N ASP A 426 14.82 12.19 3.09
CA ASP A 426 15.85 11.14 3.07
C ASP A 426 15.22 9.74 3.17
N MET A 427 14.26 9.54 4.07
CA MET A 427 13.54 8.28 4.22
C MET A 427 12.72 7.96 2.96
N TYR A 428 12.06 8.96 2.37
CA TYR A 428 11.35 8.80 1.10
C TYR A 428 12.30 8.34 -0.01
N GLN A 429 13.44 9.01 -0.18
CA GLN A 429 14.44 8.64 -1.18
C GLN A 429 15.02 7.24 -0.93
N ASN A 430 15.27 6.87 0.32
CA ASN A 430 15.78 5.55 0.70
C ASN A 430 14.78 4.41 0.43
N LEU A 431 13.48 4.67 0.62
CA LEU A 431 12.42 3.74 0.26
C LEU A 431 12.27 3.65 -1.26
N ASN A 432 12.31 4.78 -1.96
CA ASN A 432 12.17 4.80 -3.42
C ASN A 432 13.35 4.12 -4.14
N LYS A 433 14.59 4.32 -3.65
CA LYS A 433 15.79 3.64 -4.17
C LYS A 433 15.71 2.12 -4.05
N ALA A 434 14.98 1.60 -3.05
CA ALA A 434 14.86 0.17 -2.86
C ALA A 434 13.97 -0.49 -3.93
N ALA A 435 13.04 0.27 -4.50
CA ALA A 435 12.14 -0.19 -5.55
C ALA A 435 12.78 -0.27 -6.96
N THR A 436 14.10 -0.06 -7.10
CA THR A 436 14.79 -0.12 -8.40
C THR A 436 15.18 -1.53 -8.83
N GLN A 437 14.88 -2.57 -8.04
CA GLN A 437 15.04 -3.96 -8.46
C GLN A 437 13.68 -4.50 -8.96
N PHE A 438 13.55 -4.67 -10.27
CA PHE A 438 12.26 -4.61 -10.96
C PHE A 438 11.47 -5.93 -10.96
N VAL A 439 10.24 -5.91 -10.44
CA VAL A 439 9.13 -6.76 -10.92
C VAL A 439 7.93 -5.86 -11.19
N TYR A 440 7.46 -5.85 -12.44
CA TYR A 440 6.26 -5.11 -12.83
C TYR A 440 5.00 -5.77 -12.26
N GLN A 441 4.23 -5.02 -11.48
CA GLN A 441 2.99 -5.48 -10.85
C GLN A 441 1.76 -4.92 -11.57
N ALA A 442 1.57 -5.31 -12.83
CA ALA A 442 0.40 -4.93 -13.61
C ALA A 442 -0.90 -5.60 -13.12
N ASP A 443 -0.81 -6.55 -12.18
CA ASP A 443 -1.94 -7.35 -11.73
C ASP A 443 -3.01 -6.54 -10.99
N THR A 444 -2.65 -5.40 -10.40
CA THR A 444 -3.63 -4.51 -9.76
C THR A 444 -4.38 -3.63 -10.74
N GLN A 445 -3.88 -3.38 -11.94
CA GLN A 445 -4.43 -2.39 -12.88
C GLN A 445 -5.84 -2.67 -13.44
N PRO A 446 -6.25 -3.92 -13.72
CA PRO A 446 -7.50 -4.18 -14.47
C PRO A 446 -8.80 -3.75 -13.78
N TRP A 447 -8.76 -3.42 -12.48
CA TRP A 447 -9.97 -3.17 -11.69
C TRP A 447 -10.82 -1.97 -12.14
N ILE A 448 -10.21 -0.92 -12.71
CA ILE A 448 -10.94 0.33 -13.04
C ILE A 448 -12.02 0.06 -14.10
N ALA A 449 -11.68 -0.68 -15.16
CA ALA A 449 -12.63 -0.99 -16.22
C ALA A 449 -13.84 -1.77 -15.68
N GLY A 450 -13.58 -2.84 -14.93
CA GLY A 450 -14.63 -3.64 -14.30
C GLY A 450 -15.43 -2.87 -13.24
N PHE A 451 -14.81 -1.93 -12.52
CA PHE A 451 -15.49 -1.05 -11.58
C PHE A 451 -16.48 -0.12 -12.32
N ILE A 452 -16.05 0.54 -13.38
CA ILE A 452 -16.89 1.42 -14.20
C ILE A 452 -18.05 0.65 -14.82
N GLU A 453 -17.79 -0.54 -15.36
CA GLU A 453 -18.83 -1.43 -15.87
C GLU A 453 -19.87 -1.75 -14.79
N ARG A 454 -19.42 -1.97 -13.54
CA ARG A 454 -20.29 -2.36 -12.44
C ARG A 454 -21.13 -1.22 -11.89
N VAL A 455 -20.58 -0.02 -11.71
CA VAL A 455 -21.31 1.11 -11.11
C VAL A 455 -21.89 2.09 -12.13
N GLY A 456 -21.46 2.01 -13.39
CA GLY A 456 -21.73 3.00 -14.42
C GLY A 456 -20.77 4.20 -14.33
N LEU A 457 -20.45 4.82 -15.47
CA LEU A 457 -19.47 5.90 -15.50
C LEU A 457 -19.85 7.08 -14.59
N GLU A 458 -21.05 7.62 -14.69
CA GLU A 458 -21.40 8.84 -13.96
C GLU A 458 -21.25 8.65 -12.45
N LYS A 459 -21.63 7.47 -11.94
CA LYS A 459 -21.39 7.11 -10.54
C LYS A 459 -19.89 6.90 -10.26
N ALA A 460 -19.14 6.28 -11.17
CA ALA A 460 -17.69 6.15 -11.02
C ALA A 460 -16.99 7.53 -10.94
N LYS A 461 -17.36 8.50 -11.77
CA LYS A 461 -16.87 9.89 -11.72
C LYS A 461 -17.14 10.54 -10.37
N GLU A 462 -18.38 10.42 -9.89
CA GLU A 462 -18.76 10.94 -8.57
C GLU A 462 -17.92 10.32 -7.45
N LEU A 463 -17.80 8.99 -7.43
CA LEU A 463 -17.07 8.24 -6.40
C LEU A 463 -15.56 8.49 -6.44
N LEU A 464 -15.00 8.71 -7.63
CA LEU A 464 -13.56 8.92 -7.85
C LEU A 464 -13.15 10.41 -7.91
N ALA A 465 -14.08 11.34 -7.75
CA ALA A 465 -13.77 12.77 -7.78
C ALA A 465 -12.71 13.13 -6.72
N GLY A 466 -11.67 13.84 -7.15
CA GLY A 466 -10.53 14.27 -6.32
C GLY A 466 -9.47 13.20 -6.04
N VAL A 467 -9.53 12.03 -6.70
CA VAL A 467 -8.54 10.96 -6.49
C VAL A 467 -7.10 11.47 -6.71
N GLY A 468 -6.19 11.11 -5.81
CA GLY A 468 -4.78 11.50 -5.88
C GLY A 468 -4.49 12.99 -5.62
N GLU A 469 -5.50 13.83 -5.43
CA GLU A 469 -5.33 15.28 -5.23
C GLU A 469 -5.16 15.65 -3.76
N LEU A 470 -4.12 16.42 -3.47
CA LEU A 470 -3.90 16.99 -2.15
C LEU A 470 -4.82 18.18 -1.97
N LYS A 471 -5.74 18.11 -1.00
CA LYS A 471 -6.50 19.30 -0.58
C LYS A 471 -5.51 20.30 0.00
N SER A 472 -5.38 21.47 -0.63
CA SER A 472 -4.56 22.54 -0.08
C SER A 472 -5.12 22.94 1.29
N SER A 473 -4.25 23.03 2.29
CA SER A 473 -4.61 23.53 3.62
C SER A 473 -4.95 25.02 3.64
N THR A 474 -4.98 25.67 2.47
CA THR A 474 -5.31 27.08 2.29
C THR A 474 -6.72 27.31 2.82
N GLY A 475 -6.76 27.88 4.01
CA GLY A 475 -7.94 28.01 4.83
C GLY A 475 -9.11 28.55 4.03
N THR A 476 -10.15 27.74 3.95
CA THR A 476 -11.50 28.29 3.98
C THR A 476 -11.64 28.96 5.34
N THR A 477 -11.09 30.17 5.47
CA THR A 477 -11.58 31.17 6.40
C THR A 477 -12.96 31.49 5.85
N THR A 478 -13.93 30.64 6.16
CA THR A 478 -15.34 31.01 6.04
C THR A 478 -15.47 32.22 6.93
N ASN A 479 -15.35 33.41 6.33
CA ASN A 479 -15.90 34.63 6.89
C ASN A 479 -17.39 34.33 7.04
N SER A 480 -17.76 33.79 8.21
CA SER A 480 -19.10 33.77 8.72
C SER A 480 -19.58 35.20 8.65
N SER A 481 -20.27 35.53 7.55
CA SER A 481 -20.94 36.79 7.37
C SER A 481 -21.81 37.00 8.62
N THR A 482 -21.43 38.01 9.39
CA THR A 482 -22.27 38.58 10.44
C THR A 482 -23.66 38.77 9.88
N GLY A 483 -24.60 37.96 10.38
CA GLY A 483 -26.01 38.15 10.13
C GLY A 483 -26.39 39.57 10.53
N THR A 484 -26.79 40.36 9.54
CA THR A 484 -27.53 41.60 9.75
C THR A 484 -28.87 41.21 10.37
N ASN A 485 -29.02 41.48 11.67
CA ASN A 485 -30.31 41.55 12.31
C ASN A 485 -31.13 42.67 11.64
N SER A 486 -32.03 42.30 10.73
CA SER A 486 -33.12 43.17 10.32
C SER A 486 -34.20 43.13 11.40
N SER A 487 -34.16 44.10 12.30
CA SER A 487 -35.33 44.51 13.08
C SER A 487 -36.30 45.20 12.13
N SER A 488 -37.44 44.58 11.85
CA SER A 488 -38.62 45.25 11.31
C SER A 488 -39.54 45.66 12.45
N GLU A 489 -39.93 46.93 12.41
CA GLU A 489 -41.00 47.59 13.15
C GLU A 489 -42.38 46.94 12.94
#